data_AF-A0A845FE49-F1
#
_entry.id   AF-A0A845FE49-F1
#
_cell.length_a   1.000
_cell.length_b   1.000
_cell.length_c   1.000
_cell.angle_alpha   90.00
_cell.angle_beta   90.00
_cell.angle_gamma   90.00
#
_symmetry.space_group_name_H-M   'P 1'
#
loop_
_entity.id
_entity.type
_entity.pdbx_description
1 polymer ?
#
loop_
_entity_poly.entity_id
_entity_poly.type
_entity_poly.pdbx_seq_one_letter_code
_entity_poly.pdbx_strand_id
1 'polypeptide(L)'
;MKDTTEMRWEIVSEQKKKWDDFINPLYFPLFTALPVEGWLTFKSSPFSGVEITLYIIGVLFLVFAGTVETNSEEGKHRAIGYIYLVSALVFGGMGLFKWLA
;
A
#
# COMPACT_ATOMS: atom_id res chain seq x y z
N MET A 1 38.11 9.66 -14.14
CA MET A 1 37.34 10.88 -14.43
C MET A 1 36.22 10.44 -15.37
N LYS A 2 34.96 10.36 -14.91
CA LYS A 2 33.84 9.91 -15.77
C LYS A 2 33.57 10.97 -16.83
N ASP A 3 33.35 10.54 -18.06
CA ASP A 3 33.06 11.46 -19.17
C ASP A 3 31.70 12.16 -18.93
N THR A 4 31.60 13.42 -19.36
CA THR A 4 30.38 14.25 -19.24
C THR A 4 29.14 13.60 -19.84
N THR A 5 29.30 12.72 -20.83
CA THR A 5 28.21 11.98 -21.45
C THR A 5 27.72 10.85 -20.54
N GLU A 6 28.62 10.13 -19.85
CA GLU A 6 28.26 9.08 -18.90
C GLU A 6 27.53 9.62 -17.68
N MET A 7 28.00 10.76 -17.13
CA MET A 7 27.31 11.42 -16.02
C MET A 7 25.89 11.85 -16.40
N ARG A 8 25.68 12.29 -17.65
CA ARG A 8 24.35 12.66 -18.14
C ARG A 8 23.42 11.45 -18.24
N TRP A 9 23.93 10.29 -18.67
CA TRP A 9 23.13 9.07 -18.77
C TRP A 9 22.74 8.51 -17.40
N GLU A 10 23.62 8.57 -16.41
CA GLU A 10 23.31 8.16 -15.02
C GLU A 10 22.21 9.03 -14.40
N ILE A 11 22.26 10.35 -14.59
CA ILE A 11 21.23 11.27 -14.06
C ILE A 11 19.87 11.00 -14.71
N VAL A 12 19.84 10.76 -16.02
CA VAL A 12 18.59 10.49 -16.75
C VAL A 12 18.00 9.14 -16.36
N SER A 13 18.83 8.11 -16.14
CA SER A 13 18.34 6.79 -15.71
C SER A 13 17.82 6.79 -14.28
N GLU A 14 18.49 7.49 -13.35
CA GLU A 14 18.00 7.67 -11.98
C GLU A 14 16.68 8.45 -11.92
N GLN A 15 16.57 9.53 -12.70
CA GLN A 15 15.34 10.32 -12.80
C GLN A 15 14.20 9.46 -13.36
N LYS A 16 14.44 8.68 -14.41
CA LYS A 16 13.44 7.79 -14.98
C LYS A 16 12.98 6.72 -13.99
N LYS A 17 13.92 6.08 -13.27
CA LYS A 17 13.62 5.07 -12.25
C LYS A 17 12.75 5.67 -11.12
N LYS A 18 13.06 6.90 -10.70
CA LYS A 18 12.28 7.64 -9.69
C LYS A 18 10.86 7.99 -10.17
N TRP A 19 10.69 8.33 -11.44
CA TRP A 19 9.38 8.61 -12.03
C TRP A 19 8.55 7.33 -12.21
N ASP A 20 9.16 6.23 -12.67
CA ASP A 20 8.50 4.93 -12.79
C ASP A 20 8.04 4.40 -11.42
N ASP A 21 8.84 4.61 -10.37
CA ASP A 21 8.44 4.30 -8.98
C ASP A 21 7.28 5.19 -8.50
N PHE A 22 7.26 6.48 -8.85
CA PHE A 22 6.19 7.39 -8.40
C PHE A 22 4.84 7.12 -9.09
N ILE A 23 4.87 6.68 -10.35
CA ILE A 23 3.68 6.25 -11.11
C ILE A 23 3.50 4.73 -10.97
N ASN A 24 4.02 4.10 -9.90
CA ASN A 24 3.72 2.71 -9.67
C ASN A 24 2.21 2.58 -9.41
N PRO A 25 1.45 1.88 -10.27
CA PRO A 25 -0.01 1.80 -10.18
C PRO A 25 -0.49 1.15 -8.88
N LEU A 26 0.41 0.56 -8.10
CA LEU A 26 0.15 0.06 -6.75
C LEU A 26 -0.14 1.17 -5.73
N TYR A 27 0.44 2.36 -5.87
CA TYR A 27 0.28 3.44 -4.88
C TYR A 27 -1.07 4.15 -4.96
N PHE A 28 -1.67 4.22 -6.15
CA PHE A 28 -2.94 4.91 -6.36
C PHE A 28 -4.12 4.26 -5.61
N PRO A 29 -4.34 2.92 -5.67
CA PRO A 29 -5.36 2.26 -4.86
C PRO A 29 -5.00 2.23 -3.36
N LEU A 30 -3.72 2.34 -3.00
CA LEU A 30 -3.29 2.38 -1.60
C LEU A 30 -3.65 3.70 -0.91
N PHE A 31 -3.56 4.81 -1.65
CA PHE A 31 -3.99 6.12 -1.20
C PHE A 31 -5.48 6.15 -0.85
N THR A 32 -6.32 5.35 -1.52
CA THR A 32 -7.75 5.27 -1.23
C THR A 32 -8.11 4.16 -0.25
N ALA A 33 -7.36 3.05 -0.22
CA ALA A 33 -7.61 1.93 0.67
C ALA A 33 -7.51 2.33 2.16
N LEU A 34 -6.46 3.04 2.57
CA LEU A 34 -6.26 3.40 3.98
C LEU A 34 -7.36 4.33 4.54
N PRO A 35 -7.78 5.42 3.85
CA PRO A 35 -8.91 6.23 4.29
C PRO A 35 -10.24 5.47 4.33
N VAL A 36 -10.47 4.58 3.35
CA VAL A 36 -11.70 3.76 3.29
C VAL A 36 -11.76 2.78 4.46
N GLU A 37 -10.68 2.03 4.69
CA GLU A 37 -10.56 1.11 5.82
C GLU A 37 -10.75 1.86 7.15
N GLY A 38 -10.04 2.98 7.32
CA GLY A 38 -10.18 3.83 8.50
C GLY A 38 -11.63 4.29 8.74
N TRP A 39 -12.31 4.80 7.70
CA TRP A 39 -13.70 5.22 7.81
C TRP A 39 -14.63 4.08 8.23
N LEU A 40 -14.49 2.90 7.61
CA LEU A 40 -15.28 1.72 7.95
C LEU A 40 -15.02 1.27 9.38
N THR A 41 -13.77 1.33 9.85
CA THR A 41 -13.42 0.99 11.24
C THR A 41 -14.17 1.89 12.24
N PHE A 42 -14.32 3.19 11.98
CA PHE A 42 -15.01 4.12 12.89
C PHE A 42 -16.53 4.20 12.69
N LYS A 43 -17.06 3.76 11.55
CA LYS A 43 -18.50 3.78 11.27
C LYS A 43 -19.28 2.89 12.25
N SER A 44 -20.40 3.39 12.76
CA SER A 44 -21.31 2.63 13.63
C SER A 44 -22.08 1.52 12.88
N SER A 45 -22.41 0.45 13.61
CA SER A 45 -23.24 -0.69 13.17
C SER A 45 -24.69 -0.25 12.85
N PRO A 46 -25.45 -0.94 11.98
CA PRO A 46 -25.08 -2.14 11.23
C PRO A 46 -24.26 -1.85 9.98
N PHE A 47 -23.33 -2.76 9.69
CA PHE A 47 -22.69 -2.80 8.38
C PHE A 47 -23.63 -3.44 7.36
N SER A 48 -23.70 -2.86 6.17
CA SER A 48 -24.29 -3.49 4.99
C SER A 48 -23.33 -4.51 4.38
N GLY A 49 -23.87 -5.47 3.60
CA GLY A 49 -23.03 -6.45 2.90
C GLY A 49 -22.00 -5.82 1.96
N VAL A 50 -22.31 -4.65 1.39
CA VAL A 50 -21.37 -3.88 0.56
C VAL A 50 -20.19 -3.38 1.38
N GLU A 51 -20.45 -2.87 2.60
CA GLU A 51 -19.40 -2.36 3.48
C GLU A 51 -18.48 -3.47 4.01
N ILE A 52 -19.04 -4.64 4.33
CA ILE A 52 -18.25 -5.83 4.69
C ILE A 52 -17.36 -6.24 3.51
N THR A 53 -17.91 -6.25 2.30
CA THR A 53 -17.17 -6.59 1.09
C THR A 53 -16.03 -5.60 0.85
N LEU A 54 -16.29 -4.30 1.01
CA LEU A 54 -15.30 -3.25 0.87
C LEU A 54 -14.15 -3.42 1.86
N TYR A 55 -14.48 -3.74 3.12
CA TYR A 55 -13.51 -4.03 4.19
C TYR A 55 -12.60 -5.22 3.86
N ILE A 56 -13.19 -6.32 3.38
CA ILE A 56 -12.42 -7.51 2.99
C ILE A 56 -11.48 -7.17 1.83
N ILE A 57 -11.96 -6.45 0.82
CA ILE A 57 -11.16 -6.08 -0.34
C ILE A 57 -10.00 -5.16 0.05
N GLY A 58 -10.22 -4.16 0.91
CA GLY A 58 -9.15 -3.27 1.34
C GLY A 58 -8.10 -3.97 2.20
N VAL A 59 -8.50 -4.86 3.12
CA VAL A 59 -7.55 -5.71 3.86
C VAL A 59 -6.74 -6.60 2.92
N LEU A 60 -7.38 -7.28 1.96
CA LEU A 60 -6.68 -8.12 0.97
C LEU A 60 -5.73 -7.30 0.11
N PHE A 61 -6.11 -6.08 -0.26
CA PHE A 61 -5.27 -5.17 -1.02
C PHE A 61 -4.03 -4.75 -0.22
N LEU A 62 -4.17 -4.44 1.07
CA LEU A 62 -3.05 -4.14 1.95
C LEU A 62 -2.10 -5.33 2.12
N VAL A 63 -2.62 -6.56 2.21
CA VAL A 63 -1.81 -7.78 2.23
C VAL A 63 -1.03 -7.92 0.92
N PHE A 64 -1.70 -7.76 -0.21
CA PHE A 64 -1.08 -7.84 -1.54
C PHE A 64 0.03 -6.80 -1.68
N ALA A 65 -0.27 -5.53 -1.44
CA ALA A 65 0.70 -4.45 -1.56
C ALA A 65 1.86 -4.62 -0.58
N GLY A 66 1.58 -5.00 0.67
CA GLY A 66 2.59 -5.30 1.67
C GLY A 66 3.52 -6.43 1.25
N THR A 67 2.98 -7.48 0.62
CA THR A 67 3.76 -8.61 0.11
C THR A 67 4.63 -8.22 -1.08
N VAL A 68 4.10 -7.43 -2.02
CA VAL A 68 4.87 -6.95 -3.18
C VAL A 68 6.04 -6.07 -2.71
N GLU A 69 5.76 -5.11 -1.84
CA GLU A 69 6.75 -4.15 -1.35
C GLU A 69 7.83 -4.78 -0.46
N THR A 70 7.47 -5.77 0.38
CA THR A 70 8.45 -6.48 1.22
C THR A 70 9.44 -7.34 0.44
N ASN A 71 9.09 -7.73 -0.78
CA ASN A 71 9.98 -8.47 -1.69
C ASN A 71 10.85 -7.55 -2.57
N SER A 72 10.73 -6.22 -2.44
CA SER A 72 11.58 -5.28 -3.16
C SER A 72 13.03 -5.32 -2.66
N GLU A 73 13.98 -5.15 -3.58
CA GLU A 73 15.42 -5.07 -3.26
C GLU A 73 15.77 -3.75 -2.54
N GLU A 74 14.95 -2.72 -2.69
CA GLU A 74 15.17 -1.43 -2.04
C GLU A 74 14.64 -1.44 -0.60
N GLY A 75 15.51 -1.21 0.38
CA GLY A 75 15.14 -1.25 1.81
C GLY A 75 14.01 -0.29 2.21
N LYS A 76 13.84 0.83 1.49
CA LYS A 76 12.75 1.79 1.71
C LYS A 76 11.38 1.17 1.39
N HIS A 77 11.27 0.53 0.23
CA HIS A 77 10.06 -0.16 -0.23
C HIS A 77 9.72 -1.33 0.70
N ARG A 78 10.74 -2.06 1.15
CA ARG A 78 10.57 -3.14 2.14
C ARG A 78 9.99 -2.66 3.48
N ALA A 79 10.46 -1.51 4.00
CA ALA A 79 9.92 -0.93 5.23
C ALA A 79 8.45 -0.51 5.07
N ILE A 80 8.11 0.10 3.93
CA ILE A 80 6.74 0.49 3.58
C ILE A 80 5.84 -0.76 3.48
N GLY A 81 6.34 -1.85 2.90
CA GLY A 81 5.59 -3.11 2.82
C GLY A 81 5.20 -3.67 4.20
N TYR A 82 6.10 -3.62 5.18
CA TYR A 82 5.77 -4.02 6.55
C TYR A 82 4.68 -3.13 7.18
N ILE A 83 4.67 -1.83 6.89
CA ILE A 83 3.61 -0.93 7.37
C ILE A 83 2.25 -1.36 6.81
N TYR A 84 2.18 -1.75 5.54
CA TYR A 84 0.94 -2.24 4.94
C TYR A 84 0.48 -3.57 5.54
N LEU A 85 1.40 -4.50 5.80
CA LEU A 85 1.08 -5.78 6.45
C LEU A 85 0.56 -5.59 7.89
N VAL A 86 1.20 -4.71 8.66
CA VAL A 86 0.73 -4.38 10.02
C VAL A 86 -0.64 -3.70 9.98
N SER A 87 -0.85 -2.79 9.03
CA SER A 87 -2.15 -2.13 8.84
C SER A 87 -3.24 -3.15 8.48
N ALA A 88 -2.95 -4.09 7.58
CA ALA A 88 -3.87 -5.17 7.22
C ALA A 88 -4.27 -6.02 8.43
N LEU A 89 -3.31 -6.32 9.32
CA LEU A 89 -3.56 -7.07 10.54
C LEU A 89 -4.49 -6.29 11.50
N VAL A 90 -4.21 -4.99 11.70
CA VAL A 90 -5.01 -4.13 12.58
C VAL A 90 -6.43 -3.98 12.04
N PHE A 91 -6.58 -3.58 10.77
CA PHE A 91 -7.90 -3.42 10.16
C PHE A 91 -8.64 -4.76 10.11
N GLY A 92 -8.02 -5.83 9.61
CA GLY A 92 -8.63 -7.16 9.57
C GLY A 92 -9.12 -7.63 10.95
N GLY A 93 -8.31 -7.45 11.99
CA GLY A 93 -8.67 -7.78 13.37
C GLY A 93 -9.84 -6.96 13.91
N MET A 94 -9.84 -5.63 13.68
CA MET A 94 -10.93 -4.75 14.10
C MET A 94 -12.24 -5.05 13.36
N GLY A 95 -12.18 -5.33 12.05
CA GLY A 95 -13.35 -5.68 11.26
C GLY A 95 -13.97 -7.00 11.72
N LEU A 96 -13.12 -8.01 11.97
CA LEU A 96 -13.56 -9.28 12.52
C LEU A 96 -14.20 -9.11 13.90
N PHE A 97 -13.58 -8.33 14.79
CA PHE A 97 -14.13 -8.04 16.11
C PHE A 97 -15.51 -7.36 16.00
N LYS A 98 -15.65 -6.33 15.17
CA LYS A 98 -16.93 -5.63 14.96
C LYS A 98 -18.00 -6.50 14.31
N TRP A 99 -17.61 -7.52 13.56
CA TRP A 99 -18.54 -8.45 12.94
C TRP A 99 -19.04 -9.51 13.93
N LEU A 100 -18.20 -9.93 14.88
CA LEU A 100 -18.51 -10.96 15.88
C LEU A 100 -19.14 -10.41 17.17
N ALA A 101 -18.94 -9.13 17.49
CA ALA A 101 -19.46 -8.46 18.69
C ALA A 101 -20.87 -7.88 18.44
#